data_AF-W2SKR4-F1
#
_entry.id   AF-W2SKR4-F1
#
_cell.length_a   1.000
_cell.length_b   1.000
_cell.length_c   1.000
_cell.angle_alpha   90.00
_cell.angle_beta   90.00
_cell.angle_gamma   90.00
#
_symmetry.space_group_name_H-M   'P 1'
#
loop_
_entity.id
_entity.type
_entity.pdbx_description
1 polymer ?
#
loop_
_entity_poly.entity_id
_entity_poly.type
_entity_poly.pdbx_seq_one_letter_code
_entity_poly.pdbx_strand_id
1 'polypeptide(L)'
;MHRLNEVVGLVEFMFRNKHKVAWINRSIRMHLYVSSSSFLTILQTFRPKKRFPQGTLRYNLHKKAEATLHSGVDLRTAVRLPVNENLDDWIAVHTVDFFNRINLMYGVIAEVCTKESCPTMSGGSKYEYLWQDGADYKKPTRIAAPDYMMLLMDWIELRINDESIFPTSTNIPFPKDFRQICKKILTRLFRVFVHVYIHHFDRLIDIGAEPHVNTLYKHFYFFVTEHNMVSTKELEALKEMTERLLESSQNRRFRNLHSKLDLTSRSCVLMPFLP
;
A
#
# COMPACT_ATOMS: atom_id res chain seq x y z
N MET A 1 5.42 -23.38 -14.29
CA MET A 1 4.82 -22.35 -15.16
C MET A 1 3.31 -22.19 -14.93
N HIS A 2 2.47 -23.22 -15.02
CA HIS A 2 1.01 -23.11 -14.80
C HIS A 2 0.60 -22.61 -13.39
N ARG A 3 1.29 -23.06 -12.32
CA ARG A 3 0.97 -22.69 -10.92
C ARG A 3 1.36 -21.26 -10.50
N LEU A 4 2.34 -20.64 -11.18
CA LEU A 4 2.73 -19.24 -10.93
C LEU A 4 1.71 -18.27 -11.53
N ASN A 5 1.15 -18.60 -12.71
CA ASN A 5 0.12 -17.79 -13.35
C ASN A 5 -1.19 -17.73 -12.55
N GLU A 6 -1.51 -18.78 -11.79
CA GLU A 6 -2.69 -18.80 -10.90
C GLU A 6 -2.51 -17.92 -9.66
N VAL A 7 -1.31 -17.90 -9.07
CA VAL A 7 -0.98 -17.02 -7.93
C VAL A 7 -0.92 -15.56 -8.39
N VAL A 8 -0.31 -15.27 -9.55
CA VAL A 8 -0.32 -13.94 -10.17
C VAL A 8 -1.75 -13.49 -10.45
N GLY A 9 -2.59 -14.37 -11.00
CA GLY A 9 -4.01 -14.10 -11.23
C GLY A 9 -4.79 -13.83 -9.94
N LEU A 10 -4.51 -14.55 -8.85
CA LEU A 10 -5.12 -14.33 -7.54
C LEU A 10 -4.65 -13.02 -6.89
N VAL A 11 -3.36 -12.70 -7.00
CA VAL A 11 -2.78 -11.44 -6.49
C VAL A 11 -3.35 -10.26 -7.28
N GLU A 12 -3.31 -10.31 -8.62
CA GLU A 12 -3.95 -9.30 -9.46
C GLU A 12 -5.45 -9.17 -9.17
N PHE A 13 -6.14 -10.29 -8.98
CA PHE A 13 -7.55 -10.32 -8.63
C PHE A 13 -7.82 -9.71 -7.24
N MET A 14 -6.99 -9.99 -6.23
CA MET A 14 -7.10 -9.40 -4.89
C MET A 14 -6.81 -7.88 -4.92
N PHE A 15 -5.85 -7.44 -5.73
CA PHE A 15 -5.58 -6.01 -5.95
C PHE A 15 -6.70 -5.32 -6.75
N ARG A 16 -7.32 -5.97 -7.75
CA ARG A 16 -8.42 -5.43 -8.59
C ARG A 16 -9.82 -5.51 -7.97
N ASN A 17 -10.12 -6.53 -7.16
CA ASN A 17 -11.50 -6.87 -6.75
C ASN A 17 -11.73 -6.77 -5.23
N LYS A 18 -11.15 -5.75 -4.57
CA LYS A 18 -11.31 -5.48 -3.13
C LYS A 18 -12.77 -5.45 -2.63
N HIS A 19 -13.73 -5.13 -3.51
CA HIS A 19 -15.16 -5.04 -3.19
C HIS A 19 -15.95 -6.35 -3.35
N LYS A 20 -15.42 -7.34 -4.11
CA LYS A 20 -16.13 -8.58 -4.51
C LYS A 20 -15.65 -9.86 -3.80
N VAL A 21 -14.68 -9.77 -2.89
CA VAL A 21 -14.14 -10.93 -2.15
C VAL A 21 -15.20 -11.66 -1.29
N ALA A 22 -16.34 -11.01 -1.03
CA ALA A 22 -17.45 -11.59 -0.25
C ALA A 22 -18.13 -12.82 -0.88
N TRP A 23 -18.00 -13.05 -2.19
CA TRP A 23 -18.69 -14.15 -2.89
C TRP A 23 -17.83 -15.39 -3.17
N ILE A 24 -16.54 -15.35 -2.86
CA ILE A 24 -15.62 -16.46 -3.17
C ILE A 24 -15.51 -17.42 -1.98
N ASN A 25 -16.67 -17.85 -1.46
CA ASN A 25 -16.73 -18.87 -0.40
C ASN A 25 -17.34 -20.18 -0.89
N ARG A 26 -17.95 -20.22 -2.09
CA ARG A 26 -18.59 -21.44 -2.63
C ARG A 26 -17.88 -22.09 -3.81
N SER A 27 -17.20 -21.35 -4.70
CA SER A 27 -16.58 -21.95 -5.90
C SER A 27 -15.10 -22.35 -5.76
N ILE A 28 -14.33 -21.80 -4.80
CA ILE A 28 -12.92 -22.19 -4.59
C ILE A 28 -12.79 -23.51 -3.81
N ARG A 29 -13.87 -23.96 -3.16
CA ARG A 29 -13.88 -25.18 -2.35
C ARG A 29 -13.60 -26.45 -3.17
N MET A 30 -13.69 -26.40 -4.51
CA MET A 30 -13.68 -27.62 -5.32
C MET A 30 -12.36 -27.94 -6.04
N HIS A 31 -11.42 -27.01 -6.25
CA HIS A 31 -10.25 -27.28 -7.13
C HIS A 31 -8.85 -26.87 -6.63
N LEU A 32 -8.66 -26.47 -5.38
CA LEU A 32 -7.32 -26.21 -4.85
C LEU A 32 -7.05 -27.05 -3.59
N TYR A 33 -6.58 -28.27 -3.79
CA TYR A 33 -5.86 -29.04 -2.76
C TYR A 33 -4.44 -28.43 -2.66
N VAL A 34 -4.32 -27.28 -1.99
CA VAL A 34 -3.03 -26.68 -1.63
C VAL A 34 -2.80 -26.97 -0.14
N SER A 35 -1.88 -27.90 0.15
CA SER A 35 -1.54 -28.34 1.50
C SER A 35 -0.58 -27.38 2.21
N SER A 36 -0.98 -26.13 2.41
CA SER A 36 -0.33 -25.26 3.40
C SER A 36 -1.40 -24.67 4.32
N SER A 37 -1.46 -25.18 5.55
CA SER A 37 -2.35 -24.68 6.60
C SER A 37 -2.19 -23.17 6.85
N SER A 38 -1.00 -22.62 6.56
CA SER A 38 -0.66 -21.21 6.77
C SER A 38 -1.37 -20.24 5.81
N PHE A 39 -1.52 -20.60 4.52
CA PHE A 39 -2.16 -19.72 3.51
C PHE A 39 -3.68 -19.63 3.73
N LEU A 40 -4.30 -20.74 4.13
CA LEU A 40 -5.70 -20.79 4.54
C LEU A 40 -5.97 -19.96 5.80
N THR A 41 -5.03 -19.92 6.74
CA THR A 41 -5.18 -19.15 7.98
C THR A 41 -5.17 -17.63 7.71
N ILE A 42 -4.34 -17.14 6.77
CA ILE A 42 -4.27 -15.72 6.38
C ILE A 42 -5.50 -15.28 5.56
N LEU A 43 -6.04 -16.15 4.69
CA LEU A 43 -7.32 -15.88 4.01
C LEU A 43 -8.51 -15.95 4.98
N GLN A 44 -8.43 -16.76 6.04
CA GLN A 44 -9.43 -16.79 7.11
C GLN A 44 -9.39 -15.55 8.01
N THR A 45 -8.22 -14.90 8.16
CA THR A 45 -8.06 -13.61 8.84
C THR A 45 -8.23 -12.39 7.93
N PHE A 46 -8.36 -12.58 6.60
CA PHE A 46 -8.81 -11.52 5.68
C PHE A 46 -10.28 -11.19 5.93
N ARG A 47 -10.52 -10.38 6.96
CA ARG A 47 -11.77 -9.67 7.18
C ARG A 47 -11.53 -8.23 6.74
N PRO A 48 -12.00 -7.79 5.55
CA PRO A 48 -12.01 -6.37 5.22
C PRO A 48 -12.98 -5.66 6.17
N LYS A 49 -12.50 -5.28 7.36
CA LYS A 49 -13.25 -4.66 8.45
C LYS A 49 -12.78 -3.22 8.62
N LYS A 50 -13.28 -2.39 7.72
CA LYS A 50 -14.14 -1.22 7.98
C LYS A 50 -14.52 -0.74 6.58
N ARG A 51 -15.55 -1.35 5.99
CA ARG A 51 -16.17 -0.74 4.81
C ARG A 51 -16.75 0.56 5.32
N PHE A 52 -16.27 1.71 4.83
CA PHE A 52 -17.05 2.94 4.96
C PHE A 52 -18.47 2.58 4.50
N PRO A 53 -19.49 2.68 5.37
CA PRO A 53 -20.82 2.19 5.01
C PRO A 53 -21.26 2.85 3.71
N GLN A 54 -21.85 2.07 2.80
CA GLN A 54 -22.29 2.59 1.51
C GLN A 54 -23.24 3.77 1.75
N GLY A 55 -23.06 4.86 1.00
CA GLY A 55 -23.81 6.10 1.18
C GLY A 55 -23.22 7.08 2.20
N THR A 56 -22.13 6.75 2.89
CA THR A 56 -21.43 7.71 3.78
C THR A 56 -20.50 8.66 3.01
N LEU A 57 -20.21 9.84 3.57
CA LEU A 57 -19.25 10.79 3.02
C LEU A 57 -17.87 10.14 2.80
N ARG A 58 -17.36 9.43 3.83
CA ARG A 58 -16.06 8.74 3.76
C ARG A 58 -16.05 7.63 2.70
N TYR A 59 -17.18 6.95 2.47
CA TYR A 59 -17.30 5.99 1.37
C TYR A 59 -17.16 6.67 0.00
N ASN A 60 -17.83 7.81 -0.18
CA ASN A 60 -17.75 8.58 -1.42
C ASN A 60 -16.33 9.13 -1.63
N LEU A 61 -15.67 9.61 -0.59
CA LEU A 61 -14.27 10.05 -0.62
C LEU A 61 -13.32 8.92 -1.02
N HIS A 62 -13.48 7.75 -0.41
CA HIS A 62 -12.71 6.56 -0.76
C HIS A 62 -12.91 6.18 -2.23
N LYS A 63 -14.16 6.19 -2.73
CA LYS A 63 -14.45 5.92 -4.14
C LYS A 63 -13.84 6.94 -5.09
N LYS A 64 -13.87 8.23 -4.75
CA LYS A 64 -13.20 9.29 -5.52
C LYS A 64 -11.69 9.05 -5.59
N ALA A 65 -11.07 8.74 -4.45
CA ALA A 65 -9.63 8.43 -4.38
C ALA A 65 -9.27 7.20 -5.24
N GLU A 66 -10.03 6.12 -5.12
CA GLU A 66 -9.83 4.91 -5.95
C GLU A 66 -10.00 5.22 -7.45
N ALA A 67 -11.04 5.95 -7.85
CA ALA A 67 -11.27 6.27 -9.26
C ALA A 67 -10.10 7.07 -9.86
N THR A 68 -9.62 8.08 -9.14
CA THR A 68 -8.49 8.90 -9.58
C THR A 68 -7.21 8.07 -9.74
N LEU A 69 -6.93 7.16 -8.78
CA LEU A 69 -5.78 6.26 -8.84
C LEU A 69 -5.75 5.37 -10.10
N HIS A 70 -6.91 4.93 -10.57
CA HIS A 70 -7.03 4.03 -11.73
C HIS A 70 -7.25 4.76 -13.07
N SER A 71 -7.47 6.08 -13.03
CA SER A 71 -7.76 6.90 -14.22
C SER A 71 -6.51 7.33 -15.02
N GLY A 72 -5.31 6.94 -14.60
CA GLY A 72 -4.05 7.36 -15.23
C GLY A 72 -3.62 8.80 -14.91
N VAL A 73 -4.31 9.45 -13.96
CA VAL A 73 -3.93 10.75 -13.40
C VAL A 73 -2.63 10.63 -12.60
N ASP A 74 -1.82 11.70 -12.61
CA ASP A 74 -0.59 11.77 -11.81
C ASP A 74 -0.88 11.53 -10.32
N LEU A 75 -0.18 10.57 -9.72
CA LEU A 75 -0.38 10.17 -8.33
C LEU A 75 -0.23 11.35 -7.36
N ARG A 76 0.63 12.32 -7.72
CA ARG A 76 0.81 13.55 -6.93
C ARG A 76 -0.47 14.40 -6.89
N THR A 77 -1.22 14.46 -7.98
CA THR A 77 -2.52 15.13 -8.01
C THR A 77 -3.58 14.32 -7.27
N ALA A 78 -3.53 12.99 -7.38
CA ALA A 78 -4.52 12.10 -6.78
C ALA A 78 -4.58 12.16 -5.24
N VAL A 79 -3.49 12.51 -4.57
CA VAL A 79 -3.41 12.57 -3.09
C VAL A 79 -3.82 13.91 -2.50
N ARG A 80 -4.04 14.94 -3.33
CA ARG A 80 -4.43 16.28 -2.87
C ARG A 80 -5.83 16.23 -2.26
N LEU A 81 -6.02 17.01 -1.19
CA LEU A 81 -7.34 17.19 -0.61
C LEU A 81 -8.29 17.77 -1.67
N PRO A 82 -9.43 17.12 -1.98
CA PRO A 82 -10.38 17.68 -2.91
C PRO A 82 -11.01 18.97 -2.35
N VAL A 83 -11.45 19.85 -3.25
CA VAL A 83 -12.07 21.12 -2.89
C VAL A 83 -13.31 20.87 -2.04
N ASN A 84 -13.48 21.64 -0.96
CA ASN A 84 -14.59 21.56 0.00
C ASN A 84 -14.69 20.27 0.82
N GLU A 85 -13.64 19.44 0.87
CA GLU A 85 -13.60 18.25 1.73
C GLU A 85 -12.83 18.53 3.03
N ASN A 86 -13.13 17.75 4.08
CA ASN A 86 -12.45 17.86 5.36
C ASN A 86 -11.12 17.08 5.36
N LEU A 87 -10.05 17.71 5.87
CA LEU A 87 -8.71 17.12 5.89
C LEU A 87 -8.62 15.86 6.77
N ASP A 88 -9.28 15.86 7.93
CA ASP A 88 -9.24 14.73 8.85
C ASP A 88 -10.00 13.51 8.29
N ASP A 89 -11.11 13.75 7.58
CA ASP A 89 -11.80 12.70 6.82
C ASP A 89 -10.93 12.14 5.69
N TRP A 90 -10.21 13.00 4.97
CA TRP A 90 -9.28 12.59 3.91
C TRP A 90 -8.13 11.73 4.46
N ILE A 91 -7.54 12.15 5.59
CA ILE A 91 -6.51 11.41 6.31
C ILE A 91 -7.06 10.07 6.81
N ALA A 92 -8.28 10.04 7.36
CA ALA A 92 -8.90 8.81 7.85
C ALA A 92 -9.05 7.78 6.72
N VAL A 93 -9.60 8.21 5.59
CA VAL A 93 -9.81 7.37 4.40
C VAL A 93 -8.50 6.77 3.90
N HIS A 94 -7.44 7.57 3.79
CA HIS A 94 -6.15 7.12 3.30
C HIS A 94 -5.42 6.23 4.30
N THR A 95 -5.49 6.55 5.59
CA THR A 95 -4.86 5.73 6.64
C THR A 95 -5.42 4.30 6.63
N VAL A 96 -6.75 4.17 6.48
CA VAL A 96 -7.40 2.86 6.37
C VAL A 96 -7.07 2.15 5.05
N ASP A 97 -7.06 2.85 3.90
CA ASP A 97 -6.68 2.22 2.62
C ASP A 97 -5.23 1.72 2.65
N PHE A 98 -4.29 2.54 3.14
CA PHE A 98 -2.89 2.16 3.25
C PHE A 98 -2.69 0.97 4.19
N PHE A 99 -3.32 0.98 5.37
CA PHE A 99 -3.25 -0.18 6.27
C PHE A 99 -3.68 -1.47 5.55
N ASN A 100 -4.85 -1.47 4.92
CA ASN A 100 -5.36 -2.67 4.23
C ASN A 100 -4.44 -3.14 3.10
N ARG A 101 -3.90 -2.21 2.30
CA ARG A 101 -3.04 -2.55 1.17
C ARG A 101 -1.64 -2.99 1.59
N ILE A 102 -1.10 -2.40 2.64
CA ILE A 102 0.22 -2.76 3.20
C ILE A 102 0.12 -4.09 3.95
N ASN A 103 -0.98 -4.35 4.66
CA ASN A 103 -1.24 -5.65 5.27
C ASN A 103 -1.30 -6.76 4.21
N LEU A 104 -1.98 -6.50 3.09
CA LEU A 104 -2.01 -7.42 1.94
C LEU A 104 -0.62 -7.64 1.35
N MET A 105 0.15 -6.57 1.13
CA MET A 105 1.54 -6.64 0.66
C MET A 105 2.40 -7.52 1.58
N TYR A 106 2.32 -7.33 2.89
CA TYR A 106 3.07 -8.16 3.84
C TYR A 106 2.62 -9.63 3.80
N GLY A 107 1.32 -9.88 3.68
CA GLY A 107 0.78 -11.24 3.55
C GLY A 107 1.35 -12.04 2.39
N VAL A 108 1.81 -11.39 1.32
CA VAL A 108 2.46 -12.05 0.17
C VAL A 108 3.85 -12.60 0.52
N ILE A 109 4.57 -11.96 1.46
CA ILE A 109 5.94 -12.34 1.85
C ILE A 109 6.04 -12.94 3.25
N ALA A 110 4.93 -13.02 3.99
CA ALA A 110 4.89 -13.49 5.38
C ALA A 110 5.44 -14.92 5.54
N GLU A 111 5.29 -15.78 4.53
CA GLU A 111 5.81 -17.16 4.56
C GLU A 111 7.35 -17.24 4.55
N VAL A 112 8.03 -16.23 3.98
CA VAL A 112 9.49 -16.17 3.88
C VAL A 112 10.12 -15.20 4.88
N CYS A 113 9.31 -14.43 5.61
CA CYS A 113 9.75 -13.56 6.69
C CYS A 113 9.73 -14.33 8.01
N THR A 114 10.80 -15.08 8.30
CA THR A 114 10.89 -15.93 9.49
C THR A 114 11.82 -15.35 10.55
N LYS A 115 11.87 -15.95 11.74
CA LYS A 115 12.78 -15.52 12.81
C LYS A 115 14.24 -15.82 12.47
N GLU A 116 14.45 -16.82 11.62
CA GLU A 116 15.76 -17.22 11.12
C GLU A 116 16.24 -16.26 10.03
N SER A 117 15.37 -15.90 9.08
CA SER A 117 15.73 -14.95 8.01
C SER A 117 15.83 -13.51 8.51
N CYS A 118 14.95 -13.14 9.46
CA CYS A 118 14.79 -11.78 9.94
C CYS A 118 14.71 -11.76 11.49
N PRO A 119 15.82 -12.07 12.19
CA PRO A 119 15.86 -12.14 13.65
C PRO A 119 15.64 -10.80 14.34
N THR A 120 15.75 -9.70 13.60
CA THR A 120 15.45 -8.34 14.07
C THR A 120 14.63 -7.57 13.03
N MET A 121 13.75 -6.68 13.49
CA MET A 121 13.08 -5.74 12.61
C MET A 121 14.04 -4.62 12.20
N SER A 122 14.55 -4.69 10.97
CA SER A 122 15.57 -3.75 10.47
C SER A 122 15.27 -3.22 9.07
N GLY A 123 15.86 -2.06 8.77
CA GLY A 123 15.99 -1.47 7.45
C GLY A 123 17.43 -1.55 6.95
N GLY A 124 17.95 -2.77 6.81
CA GLY A 124 19.35 -3.03 6.50
C GLY A 124 20.28 -2.78 7.69
N SER A 125 21.56 -2.54 7.44
CA SER A 125 22.56 -2.31 8.49
C SER A 125 22.44 -0.96 9.19
N LYS A 126 21.72 0.00 8.60
CA LYS A 126 21.64 1.39 9.08
C LYS A 126 20.51 1.64 10.08
N TYR A 127 19.44 0.84 10.03
CA TYR A 127 18.23 1.08 10.83
C TYR A 127 17.77 -0.18 11.53
N GLU A 128 17.53 -0.08 12.84
CA GLU A 128 16.88 -1.11 13.64
C GLU A 128 15.65 -0.51 14.33
N TYR A 129 14.50 -1.18 14.22
CA TYR A 129 13.23 -0.72 14.74
C TYR A 129 12.83 -1.53 15.97
N LEU A 130 12.89 -0.89 17.13
CA LEU A 130 12.42 -1.48 18.39
C LEU A 130 10.90 -1.33 18.53
N TRP A 131 10.27 -2.34 19.12
CA TRP A 131 8.85 -2.30 19.42
C TRP A 131 8.58 -1.66 20.79
N GLN A 132 7.49 -0.90 20.88
CA GLN A 132 6.98 -0.34 22.12
C GLN A 132 5.51 0.03 21.90
N ASP A 133 4.61 -0.45 22.75
CA ASP A 133 3.18 -0.15 22.69
C ASP A 133 2.66 0.54 23.95
N GLY A 134 3.46 0.58 25.02
CA GLY A 134 3.08 1.16 26.32
C GLY A 134 2.17 0.27 27.15
N ALA A 135 1.85 -0.93 26.67
CA ALA A 135 1.08 -1.96 27.38
C ALA A 135 2.04 -3.10 27.77
N ASP A 136 2.09 -4.16 26.97
CA ASP A 136 2.95 -5.32 27.20
C ASP A 136 4.43 -4.98 26.99
N TYR A 137 4.73 -4.04 26.09
CA TYR A 137 6.07 -3.56 25.81
C TYR A 137 6.23 -2.11 26.26
N LYS A 138 6.49 -1.94 27.56
CA LYS A 138 6.66 -0.61 28.19
C LYS A 138 7.94 0.11 27.76
N LYS A 139 8.99 -0.63 27.45
CA LYS A 139 10.29 -0.12 26.98
C LYS A 139 10.53 -0.54 25.53
N PRO A 140 11.35 0.20 24.75
CA PRO A 140 11.77 -0.25 23.43
C PRO A 140 12.45 -1.62 23.51
N THR A 141 11.87 -2.61 22.83
CA THR A 141 12.31 -4.01 22.89
C THR A 141 12.70 -4.51 21.50
N ARG A 142 13.83 -5.22 21.41
CA ARG A 142 14.24 -5.94 20.19
C ARG A 142 13.36 -7.17 20.04
N ILE A 143 12.73 -7.31 18.88
CA ILE A 143 11.94 -8.47 18.50
C ILE A 143 12.21 -8.81 17.04
N ALA A 144 11.92 -10.06 16.66
CA ALA A 144 12.06 -10.50 15.28
C ALA A 144 11.09 -9.76 14.36
N ALA A 145 11.46 -9.61 13.09
CA ALA A 145 10.62 -8.92 12.12
C ALA A 145 9.20 -9.51 11.99
N PRO A 146 8.98 -10.85 11.90
CA PRO A 146 7.62 -11.38 11.84
C PRO A 146 6.79 -11.05 13.09
N ASP A 147 7.38 -11.10 14.28
CA ASP A 147 6.70 -10.74 15.53
C ASP A 147 6.34 -9.25 15.54
N TYR A 148 7.26 -8.39 15.05
CA TYR A 148 7.02 -6.96 14.91
C TYR A 148 5.85 -6.66 13.97
N MET A 149 5.80 -7.34 12.83
CA MET A 149 4.74 -7.12 11.83
C MET A 149 3.39 -7.53 12.38
N MET A 150 3.30 -8.67 13.07
CA MET A 150 2.07 -9.12 13.73
C MET A 150 1.58 -8.08 14.76
N LEU A 151 2.45 -7.71 15.72
CA LEU A 151 2.12 -6.71 16.74
C LEU A 151 1.73 -5.35 16.12
N LEU A 152 2.40 -4.96 15.03
CA LEU A 152 2.09 -3.73 14.31
C LEU A 152 0.70 -3.76 13.70
N MET A 153 0.36 -4.83 12.96
CA MET A 153 -0.94 -4.92 12.28
C MET A 153 -2.08 -4.94 13.29
N ASP A 154 -1.96 -5.71 14.37
CA ASP A 154 -2.93 -5.76 15.46
C ASP A 154 -3.09 -4.39 16.14
N TRP A 155 -1.97 -3.72 16.42
CA TRP A 155 -1.95 -2.40 17.06
C TRP A 155 -2.64 -1.33 16.21
N ILE A 156 -2.48 -1.38 14.88
CA ILE A 156 -3.17 -0.47 13.95
C ILE A 156 -4.65 -0.85 13.84
N GLU A 157 -4.95 -2.14 13.70
CA GLU A 157 -6.32 -2.65 13.54
C GLU A 157 -7.21 -2.21 14.71
N LEU A 158 -6.73 -2.36 15.94
CA LEU A 158 -7.45 -1.92 17.13
C LEU A 158 -7.77 -0.41 17.09
N ARG A 159 -6.85 0.42 16.56
CA ARG A 159 -7.03 1.88 16.49
C ARG A 159 -7.97 2.32 15.39
N ILE A 160 -7.88 1.74 14.19
CA ILE A 160 -8.77 2.11 13.08
C ILE A 160 -10.20 1.64 13.33
N ASN A 161 -10.38 0.59 14.14
CA ASN A 161 -11.69 0.07 14.51
C ASN A 161 -12.31 0.77 15.72
N ASP A 162 -11.51 1.44 16.56
CA ASP A 162 -12.00 2.25 17.67
C ASP A 162 -12.82 3.46 17.16
N GLU A 163 -14.12 3.51 17.48
CA GLU A 163 -15.01 4.60 17.07
C GLU A 163 -14.74 5.92 17.78
N SER A 164 -14.03 5.91 18.91
CA SER A 164 -13.57 7.12 19.57
C SER A 164 -12.41 7.80 18.83
N ILE A 165 -11.67 7.03 18.03
CA ILE A 165 -10.56 7.52 17.20
C ILE A 165 -11.03 7.74 15.75
N PHE A 166 -11.71 6.75 15.18
CA PHE A 166 -12.24 6.74 13.82
C PHE A 166 -13.77 6.64 13.86
N PRO A 167 -14.47 7.75 14.15
CA PRO A 167 -15.93 7.76 14.19
C PRO A 167 -16.52 7.27 12.86
N THR A 168 -17.69 6.66 12.90
CA THR A 168 -18.41 6.19 11.70
C THR A 168 -19.40 7.24 11.18
N SER A 169 -19.94 8.06 12.07
CA SER A 169 -20.80 9.20 11.76
C SER A 169 -19.99 10.46 11.47
N THR A 170 -20.48 11.30 10.56
CA THR A 170 -19.95 12.65 10.31
C THR A 170 -20.37 13.66 11.37
N ASN A 171 -21.36 13.31 12.21
CA ASN A 171 -21.84 14.18 13.29
C ASN A 171 -20.95 14.11 14.53
N ILE A 172 -20.03 13.13 14.58
CA ILE A 172 -19.09 12.96 15.69
C ILE A 172 -17.73 13.48 15.21
N PRO A 173 -17.17 14.52 15.86
CA PRO A 173 -15.86 15.04 15.50
C PRO A 173 -14.76 14.03 15.86
N PHE A 174 -13.66 14.07 15.12
CA PHE A 174 -12.44 13.35 15.47
C PHE A 174 -11.87 13.85 16.81
N PRO A 175 -11.13 13.01 17.56
CA PRO A 175 -10.47 13.45 18.77
C PRO A 175 -9.37 14.47 18.46
N LYS A 176 -9.01 15.30 19.46
CA LYS A 176 -8.05 16.41 19.28
C LYS A 176 -6.67 15.96 18.82
N ASP A 177 -6.26 14.74 19.16
CA ASP A 177 -4.99 14.12 18.81
C ASP A 177 -5.07 13.21 17.58
N PHE A 178 -6.20 13.16 16.87
CA PHE A 178 -6.42 12.29 15.71
C PHE A 178 -5.28 12.31 14.68
N ARG A 179 -4.82 13.51 14.31
CA ARG A 179 -3.69 13.66 13.36
C ARG A 179 -2.41 13.05 13.91
N GLN A 180 -2.13 13.20 15.21
CA GLN A 180 -0.95 12.60 15.85
C GLN A 180 -1.03 11.08 15.86
N ILE A 181 -2.23 10.53 16.11
CA ILE A 181 -2.49 9.09 16.02
C ILE A 181 -2.22 8.60 14.58
N CYS A 182 -2.77 9.28 13.56
CA CYS A 182 -2.56 8.92 12.16
C CYS A 182 -1.09 9.04 11.73
N LYS A 183 -0.36 10.08 12.20
CA LYS A 183 1.09 10.21 11.99
C LYS A 183 1.84 9.01 12.55
N LYS A 184 1.49 8.55 13.75
CA LYS A 184 2.11 7.36 14.38
C LYS A 184 1.80 6.08 13.59
N ILE A 185 0.56 5.90 13.13
CA ILE A 185 0.16 4.78 12.27
C ILE A 185 0.97 4.78 10.96
N LEU A 186 0.95 5.89 10.22
CA LEU A 186 1.61 5.98 8.91
C LEU A 186 3.14 5.85 9.04
N THR A 187 3.75 6.44 10.07
CA THR A 187 5.19 6.26 10.33
C THR A 187 5.56 4.81 10.58
N ARG A 188 4.72 4.05 11.30
CA ARG A 188 4.98 2.62 11.53
C ARG A 188 4.70 1.78 10.28
N LEU A 189 3.67 2.10 9.50
CA LEU A 189 3.41 1.47 8.19
C LEU A 189 4.57 1.68 7.21
N PHE A 190 5.24 2.84 7.25
CA PHE A 190 6.44 3.09 6.45
C PHE A 190 7.55 2.07 6.72
N ARG A 191 7.72 1.62 7.97
CA ARG A 191 8.72 0.60 8.34
C ARG A 191 8.47 -0.75 7.66
N VAL A 192 7.22 -1.05 7.32
CA VAL A 192 6.87 -2.25 6.54
C VAL A 192 7.44 -2.15 5.13
N PHE A 193 7.32 -0.99 4.47
CA PHE A 193 7.97 -0.79 3.17
C PHE A 193 9.48 -0.92 3.29
N VAL A 194 10.11 -0.25 4.26
CA VAL A 194 11.57 -0.32 4.47
C VAL A 194 12.02 -1.77 4.56
N HIS A 195 11.37 -2.56 5.42
CA HIS A 195 11.72 -3.96 5.61
C HIS A 195 11.52 -4.80 4.34
N VAL A 196 10.36 -4.67 3.70
CA VAL A 196 10.02 -5.45 2.49
C VAL A 196 10.96 -5.12 1.33
N TYR A 197 11.27 -3.85 1.11
CA TYR A 197 12.17 -3.42 0.04
C TYR A 197 13.62 -3.84 0.24
N ILE A 198 14.06 -3.99 1.49
CA ILE A 198 15.46 -4.34 1.78
C ILE A 198 15.66 -5.86 1.85
N HIS A 199 14.73 -6.58 2.47
CA HIS A 199 14.93 -8.00 2.78
C HIS A 199 14.12 -8.95 1.88
N HIS A 200 13.05 -8.47 1.24
CA HIS A 200 12.09 -9.33 0.54
C HIS A 200 11.76 -8.86 -0.88
N PHE A 201 12.52 -7.92 -1.44
CA PHE A 201 12.24 -7.39 -2.77
C PHE A 201 12.44 -8.42 -3.88
N ASP A 202 13.46 -9.29 -3.76
CA ASP A 202 13.69 -10.38 -4.72
C ASP A 202 12.48 -11.32 -4.80
N ARG A 203 11.86 -11.62 -3.66
CA ARG A 203 10.62 -12.42 -3.63
C ARG A 203 9.48 -11.71 -4.36
N LEU A 204 9.38 -10.39 -4.27
CA LEU A 204 8.37 -9.62 -5.00
C LEU A 204 8.62 -9.62 -6.51
N ILE A 205 9.89 -9.65 -6.93
CA ILE A 205 10.28 -9.79 -8.35
C ILE A 205 9.90 -11.19 -8.85
N ASP A 206 10.25 -12.24 -8.12
CA ASP A 206 10.01 -13.64 -8.50
C ASP A 206 8.55 -13.95 -8.80
N ILE A 207 7.64 -13.32 -8.05
CA ILE A 207 6.19 -13.50 -8.19
C ILE A 207 5.52 -12.41 -9.03
N GLY A 208 6.29 -11.46 -9.59
CA GLY A 208 5.79 -10.37 -10.41
C GLY A 208 4.95 -9.32 -9.66
N ALA A 209 5.06 -9.23 -8.33
CA ALA A 209 4.31 -8.28 -7.50
C ALA A 209 4.98 -6.91 -7.36
N GLU A 210 6.26 -6.79 -7.74
CA GLU A 210 7.06 -5.56 -7.72
C GLU A 210 6.33 -4.30 -8.24
N PRO A 211 5.64 -4.31 -9.40
CA PRO A 211 4.99 -3.10 -9.92
C PRO A 211 3.84 -2.61 -9.02
N HIS A 212 3.13 -3.54 -8.38
CA HIS A 212 2.02 -3.24 -7.48
C HIS A 212 2.54 -2.61 -6.19
N VAL A 213 3.62 -3.16 -5.63
CA VAL A 213 4.28 -2.63 -4.44
C VAL A 213 4.86 -1.24 -4.72
N ASN A 214 5.53 -1.06 -5.86
CA ASN A 214 6.06 0.23 -6.29
C ASN A 214 4.97 1.30 -6.46
N THR A 215 3.82 0.94 -7.03
CA THR A 215 2.68 1.85 -7.17
C THR A 215 2.08 2.22 -5.81
N LEU A 216 1.91 1.22 -4.93
CA LEU A 216 1.44 1.43 -3.56
C LEU A 216 2.40 2.34 -2.77
N TYR A 217 3.71 2.11 -2.85
CA TYR A 217 4.71 2.95 -2.20
C TYR A 217 4.70 4.38 -2.72
N LYS A 218 4.64 4.59 -4.05
CA LYS A 218 4.54 5.95 -4.63
C LYS A 218 3.31 6.69 -4.12
N HIS A 219 2.16 6.01 -4.10
CA HIS A 219 0.91 6.59 -3.57
C HIS A 219 1.06 6.97 -2.10
N PHE A 220 1.63 6.06 -1.29
CA PHE A 220 1.92 6.32 0.12
C PHE A 220 2.87 7.50 0.30
N TYR A 221 4.00 7.51 -0.40
CA TYR A 221 5.02 8.54 -0.31
C TYR A 221 4.46 9.92 -0.65
N PHE A 222 3.73 10.05 -1.77
CA PHE A 222 3.13 11.33 -2.14
C PHE A 222 2.10 11.78 -1.12
N PHE A 223 1.28 10.87 -0.59
CA PHE A 223 0.29 11.22 0.42
C PHE A 223 0.94 11.72 1.72
N VAL A 224 1.93 10.98 2.26
CA VAL A 224 2.55 11.35 3.54
C VAL A 224 3.39 12.61 3.45
N THR A 225 3.96 12.91 2.28
CA THR A 225 4.71 14.15 2.04
C THR A 225 3.79 15.35 1.80
N GLU A 226 2.72 15.21 1.01
CA GLU A 226 1.72 16.26 0.77
C GLU A 226 1.09 16.75 2.08
N HIS A 227 0.74 15.83 2.99
CA HIS A 227 0.03 16.13 4.22
C HIS A 227 0.93 16.16 5.48
N ASN A 228 2.25 16.13 5.31
CA ASN A 228 3.23 16.15 6.41
C ASN A 228 2.97 15.09 7.50
N MET A 229 2.62 13.88 7.08
CA MET A 229 2.24 12.77 7.96
C MET A 229 3.41 11.93 8.44
N VAL A 230 4.54 11.95 7.72
CA VAL A 230 5.79 11.28 8.09
C VAL A 230 6.92 12.30 7.95
N SER A 231 7.84 12.33 8.92
CA SER A 231 8.96 13.27 8.89
C SER A 231 9.98 12.89 7.82
N THR A 232 10.67 13.88 7.26
CA THR A 232 11.75 13.65 6.30
C THR A 232 12.85 12.74 6.85
N LYS A 233 13.17 12.88 8.15
CA LYS A 233 14.15 12.03 8.86
C LYS A 233 13.78 10.54 8.82
N GLU A 234 12.50 10.20 8.99
CA GLU A 234 12.06 8.80 8.88
C GLU A 234 12.17 8.30 7.43
N LEU A 235 11.84 9.16 6.45
CA LEU A 235 11.87 8.82 5.03
C LEU A 235 13.28 8.58 4.47
N GLU A 236 14.34 9.07 5.14
CA GLU A 236 15.73 8.84 4.73
C GLU A 236 16.08 7.36 4.54
N ALA A 237 15.40 6.45 5.27
CA ALA A 237 15.65 5.02 5.18
C ALA A 237 15.44 4.43 3.76
N LEU A 238 14.63 5.08 2.92
CA LEU A 238 14.38 4.68 1.53
C LEU A 238 14.71 5.78 0.52
N LYS A 239 15.53 6.77 0.88
CA LYS A 239 15.78 7.95 0.04
C LYS A 239 16.25 7.59 -1.38
N GLU A 240 17.33 6.83 -1.51
CA GLU A 240 17.90 6.45 -2.82
C GLU A 240 16.90 5.66 -3.67
N MET A 241 16.14 4.77 -3.05
CA MET A 241 15.11 3.99 -3.73
C MET A 241 13.96 4.87 -4.20
N THR A 242 13.55 5.83 -3.35
CA THR A 242 12.51 6.80 -3.67
C THR A 242 12.92 7.61 -4.89
N GLU A 243 14.13 8.16 -4.90
CA GLU A 243 14.67 8.94 -6.02
C GLU A 243 14.60 8.15 -7.33
N ARG A 244 15.10 6.91 -7.35
CA ARG A 244 15.04 6.02 -8.53
C ARG A 244 13.60 5.71 -8.97
N LEU A 245 12.71 5.44 -8.00
CA LEU A 245 11.31 5.16 -8.29
C LEU A 245 10.62 6.39 -8.90
N LEU A 246 10.92 7.59 -8.41
CA LEU A 246 10.33 8.83 -8.92
C LEU A 246 10.89 9.24 -10.29
N GLU A 247 12.19 9.06 -10.53
CA GLU A 247 12.85 9.30 -11.82
C GLU A 247 12.33 8.39 -12.94
N SER A 248 12.13 7.09 -12.66
CA SER A 248 11.60 6.13 -13.64
C SER A 248 10.20 6.50 -14.16
N SER A 249 9.40 7.22 -13.36
CA SER A 249 8.11 7.79 -13.77
C SER A 249 8.25 8.94 -14.76
N GLN A 250 9.27 9.79 -14.58
CA GLN A 250 9.54 10.93 -15.47
C GLN A 250 10.17 10.48 -16.79
N ASN A 251 11.09 9.52 -16.75
CA ASN A 251 11.74 8.99 -17.96
C ASN A 251 10.78 8.22 -18.89
N ARG A 252 9.74 7.55 -18.34
CA ARG A 252 8.64 7.00 -19.14
C ARG A 252 7.84 8.09 -19.87
N ARG A 253 7.67 9.27 -19.25
CA ARG A 253 6.99 10.43 -19.84
C ARG A 253 7.78 11.00 -21.02
N PHE A 254 9.11 11.10 -20.91
CA PHE A 254 9.99 11.54 -22.00
C PHE A 254 10.04 10.56 -23.17
N ARG A 255 10.14 9.24 -22.93
CA ARG A 255 10.08 8.23 -24.01
C ARG A 255 8.73 8.26 -24.75
N ASN A 256 7.62 8.41 -24.02
CA ASN A 256 6.30 8.49 -24.63
C ASN A 256 6.09 9.80 -25.41
N LEU A 257 6.67 10.92 -24.96
CA LEU A 257 6.63 12.19 -25.69
C LEU A 257 7.47 12.13 -26.98
N HIS A 258 8.67 11.53 -26.92
CA HIS A 258 9.52 11.31 -28.09
C HIS A 258 8.87 10.38 -29.13
N SER A 259 8.23 9.29 -28.67
CA SER A 259 7.51 8.38 -29.56
C SER A 259 6.30 9.02 -30.26
N LYS A 260 5.68 10.04 -29.65
CA LYS A 260 4.60 10.81 -30.26
C LYS A 260 5.11 11.87 -31.24
N LEU A 261 6.27 12.48 -30.97
CA LEU A 261 6.92 13.42 -31.88
C LEU A 261 7.52 12.73 -33.12
N ASP A 262 8.00 11.49 -32.98
CA ASP A 262 8.50 10.68 -34.11
C ASP A 262 7.40 10.20 -35.06
N LEU A 263 6.16 10.05 -34.57
CA LEU A 263 5.00 9.70 -35.40
C LEU A 263 4.41 10.89 -36.16
N THR A 264 4.61 12.12 -35.67
CA THR A 264 4.18 13.35 -36.38
C THR A 264 5.21 13.84 -37.42
N SER A 265 6.46 13.41 -37.32
CA SER A 265 7.55 13.78 -38.24
C SER A 265 7.62 12.92 -39.52
N ARG A 266 7.00 11.73 -39.52
CA ARG A 266 7.07 10.78 -40.66
C ARG A 266 5.97 10.93 -41.73
N SER A 267 5.15 11.97 -41.68
CA SER A 267 4.06 12.20 -42.66
C SER A 267 4.34 13.28 -43.72
N CYS A 268 5.53 13.88 -43.76
CA CYS A 268 5.91 14.85 -44.80
C CYS A 268 7.15 14.37 -45.56
N VAL A 269 7.00 13.35 -46.41
CA VAL A 269 7.98 13.05 -47.47
C VAL A 269 7.22 12.84 -48.79
N LEU A 270 7.14 13.93 -49.54
CA LEU A 270 7.29 14.04 -51.01
C LEU A 270 6.65 12.91 -51.85
N MET A 271 5.50 13.20 -52.44
CA MET A 271 5.09 12.56 -53.70
C MET A 271 5.88 13.19 -54.87
N PRO A 272 6.59 12.41 -55.70
CA PRO A 272 7.12 12.90 -56.96
C PRO A 272 6.00 12.90 -58.01
N PHE A 273 5.72 14.08 -58.55
CA PHE A 273 5.11 14.23 -59.87
C PHE A 273 6.02 13.61 -60.92
N LEU A 274 5.45 12.84 -61.85
CA LEU A 274 5.71 12.84 -63.31
C LEU A 274 5.15 11.55 -63.96
N PRO A 275 4.88 11.55 -65.28
CA PRO A 275 4.42 12.64 -66.14
C PRO A 275 2.94 12.52 -66.52
#